data_AF-A0A9D8J953-F1
#
_entry.id   AF-A0A9D8J953-F1
#
_cell.length_a   1.000
_cell.length_b   1.000
_cell.length_c   1.000
_cell.angle_alpha   90.00
_cell.angle_beta   90.00
_cell.angle_gamma   90.00
#
_symmetry.space_group_name_H-M   'P 1'
#
loop_
_entity.id
_entity.type
_entity.pdbx_description
1 polymer ?
#
loop_
_entity_poly.entity_id
_entity_poly.type
_entity_poly.pdbx_seq_one_letter_code
_entity_poly.pdbx_strand_id
1 'polypeptide(L)'
;MQALLQQLGQVVAKRQWRILVILMAVLRLLACGADQNILGRTVPSEHKKDFENQLDMARTNYDRGKFDVALRHASNALALNPESEQASILYGFINLGLAGGDPFNLAQALIAAKGASGEGAAATMTALKTAIGLTMDELQSLGTLDRTVEDLPLILPSCAETVRSSVPRLNYLNEAVLATCPFVSESVRSKLDLRQVCNSTTRERQYADQAHFLWAFTHLTEAVIFNQVFTYATVSPPQTNLQLRVARVTGSNQAANNPDTYINAISSLNKTMQSILPSSGICSASARTTQFSATVYDLAAVDAGFAQLAKAPASVRATLTTALGSIRSGQDKVAASGDSTQALRGQLGGGIAEKVAASIDSQVASLPTPLSDEQKTKLCGSFGEIAAGSGKTSKVCSQ
;
A
#
# COMPACT_ATOMS: atom_id res chain seq x y z
N MET A 1 37.10 57.95 -47.71
CA MET A 1 36.07 56.89 -47.70
C MET A 1 36.53 55.61 -47.01
N GLN A 2 37.73 55.08 -47.30
CA GLN A 2 38.29 53.89 -46.60
C GLN A 2 38.48 54.07 -45.08
N ALA A 3 38.92 55.23 -44.60
CA ALA A 3 39.06 55.50 -43.16
C ALA A 3 37.71 55.51 -42.40
N LEU A 4 36.63 55.91 -43.07
CA LEU A 4 35.28 55.94 -42.49
C LEU A 4 34.68 54.53 -42.39
N LEU A 5 34.98 53.66 -43.35
CA LEU A 5 34.59 52.25 -43.34
C LEU A 5 35.34 51.44 -42.26
N GLN A 6 36.61 51.77 -41.99
CA GLN A 6 37.37 51.14 -40.90
C GLN A 6 36.85 51.53 -39.51
N GLN A 7 36.46 52.79 -39.29
CA GLN A 7 35.87 53.21 -38.02
C GLN A 7 34.47 52.63 -37.80
N LEU A 8 33.63 52.55 -38.83
CA LEU A 8 32.31 51.91 -38.74
C LEU A 8 32.44 50.40 -38.44
N GLY A 9 33.42 49.71 -39.05
CA GLY A 9 33.70 48.30 -38.76
C GLY A 9 34.11 48.03 -37.31
N GLN A 10 34.93 48.90 -36.71
CA GLN A 10 35.32 48.74 -35.30
C GLN A 10 34.20 49.03 -34.31
N VAL A 11 33.30 49.98 -34.61
CA VAL A 11 32.14 50.27 -33.75
C VAL A 11 31.11 49.15 -33.81
N VAL A 12 30.85 48.57 -34.99
CA VAL A 12 29.93 47.43 -35.15
C VAL A 12 30.49 46.18 -34.46
N ALA A 13 31.80 45.90 -34.58
CA ALA A 13 32.44 44.78 -33.90
C ALA A 13 32.38 44.91 -32.36
N LYS A 14 32.58 46.12 -31.80
CA LYS A 14 32.48 46.36 -30.35
C LYS A 14 31.05 46.23 -29.81
N ARG A 15 30.05 46.63 -30.60
CA ARG A 15 28.64 46.51 -30.23
C ARG A 15 28.15 45.06 -30.30
N GLN A 16 28.56 44.32 -31.34
CA GLN A 16 28.24 42.90 -31.49
C GLN A 16 28.90 42.04 -30.40
N TRP A 17 30.14 42.36 -30.00
CA TRP A 17 30.80 41.64 -28.90
C TRP A 17 30.11 41.84 -27.54
N ARG A 18 29.65 43.06 -27.24
CA ARG A 18 28.87 43.34 -26.01
C ARG A 18 27.54 42.60 -25.99
N ILE A 19 26.83 42.54 -27.12
CA ILE A 19 25.59 41.79 -27.24
C ILE A 19 25.85 40.29 -27.08
N LEU A 20 26.91 39.76 -27.68
CA LEU A 20 27.28 38.34 -27.55
C LEU A 20 27.66 37.96 -26.10
N VAL A 21 28.36 38.83 -25.37
CA VAL A 21 28.71 38.63 -23.96
C VAL A 21 27.48 38.67 -23.06
N ILE A 22 26.55 39.60 -23.31
CA ILE A 22 25.27 39.67 -22.58
C ILE A 22 24.41 38.44 -22.91
N LEU A 23 24.35 38.02 -24.18
CA LEU A 23 23.60 36.83 -24.59
C LEU A 23 24.21 35.55 -23.99
N MET A 24 25.54 35.44 -23.91
CA MET A 24 26.21 34.34 -23.22
C MET A 24 26.01 34.37 -21.70
N ALA A 25 25.95 35.55 -21.07
CA ALA A 25 25.63 35.67 -19.65
C ALA A 25 24.17 35.28 -19.37
N VAL A 26 23.23 35.70 -20.22
CA VAL A 26 21.81 35.32 -20.15
C VAL A 26 21.62 33.83 -20.47
N LEU A 27 22.33 33.27 -21.45
CA LEU A 27 22.33 31.84 -21.73
C LEU A 27 22.98 31.02 -20.61
N ARG A 28 23.96 31.56 -19.87
CA ARG A 28 24.47 30.91 -18.65
C ARG A 28 23.51 30.99 -17.47
N LEU A 29 22.68 32.04 -17.38
CA LEU A 29 21.62 32.16 -16.38
C LEU A 29 20.40 31.28 -16.72
N LEU A 30 20.13 31.05 -18.02
CA LEU A 30 19.05 30.18 -18.51
C LEU A 30 19.47 28.71 -18.66
N ALA A 31 20.77 28.40 -18.76
CA ALA A 31 21.32 27.05 -18.74
C ALA A 31 21.56 26.53 -17.31
N CYS A 32 20.82 27.05 -16.33
CA CYS A 32 20.80 26.55 -14.95
C CYS A 32 20.13 25.17 -14.89
N GLY A 33 20.88 24.13 -15.25
CA GLY A 33 20.63 22.80 -14.71
C GLY A 33 20.69 22.85 -13.18
N ALA A 34 19.90 21.99 -12.52
CA ALA A 34 19.70 21.97 -11.07
C ALA A 34 21.00 21.91 -10.23
N ASP A 35 22.14 21.60 -10.83
CA ASP A 35 23.45 21.50 -10.17
C ASP A 35 24.24 22.81 -10.06
N GLN A 36 23.79 23.92 -10.69
CA GLN A 36 24.46 25.23 -10.62
C GLN A 36 23.74 26.28 -9.76
N ASN A 37 22.74 25.89 -8.96
CA ASN A 37 22.15 26.83 -8.01
C ASN A 37 23.16 27.20 -6.90
N ILE A 38 23.80 28.36 -7.07
CA ILE A 38 24.79 28.94 -6.14
C ILE A 38 24.18 29.14 -4.73
N LEU A 39 22.86 29.40 -4.63
CA LEU A 39 22.20 29.63 -3.35
C LEU A 39 22.31 28.43 -2.41
N GLY A 40 22.29 27.20 -2.94
CA GLY A 40 22.43 26.00 -2.11
C GLY A 40 23.84 25.78 -1.53
N ARG A 41 24.88 26.45 -2.06
CA ARG A 41 26.26 26.35 -1.57
C ARG A 41 26.70 27.54 -0.72
N THR A 42 25.97 28.65 -0.72
CA THR A 42 26.38 29.91 -0.06
C THR A 42 25.50 30.33 1.12
N VAL A 43 24.59 29.47 1.61
CA VAL A 43 23.80 29.80 2.81
C VAL A 43 24.75 30.04 4.00
N PRO A 44 24.77 31.24 4.59
CA PRO A 44 25.54 31.54 5.79
C PRO A 44 25.22 30.55 6.92
N SER A 45 26.19 30.20 7.75
CA SER A 45 26.04 29.17 8.79
C SER A 45 24.92 29.47 9.79
N GLU A 46 24.60 30.75 10.00
CA GLU A 46 23.50 31.20 10.85
C GLU A 46 22.12 30.82 10.28
N HIS A 47 21.92 30.98 8.97
CA HIS A 47 20.65 30.67 8.30
C HIS A 47 20.46 29.19 7.99
N LYS A 48 21.50 28.37 8.16
CA LYS A 48 21.39 26.92 7.97
C LYS A 48 20.34 26.29 8.87
N LYS A 49 20.04 26.88 10.03
CA LYS A 49 19.05 26.38 10.99
C LYS A 49 17.68 27.02 10.84
N ASP A 50 17.49 27.93 9.90
CA ASP A 50 16.21 28.61 9.73
C ASP A 50 15.18 27.67 9.07
N PHE A 51 13.92 27.84 9.47
CA PHE A 51 12.80 27.03 9.00
C PHE A 51 12.71 26.98 7.46
N GLU A 52 12.68 28.16 6.81
CA GLU A 52 12.57 28.27 5.35
C GLU A 52 13.73 27.59 4.62
N ASN A 53 14.96 27.77 5.13
CA ASN A 53 16.12 27.14 4.53
C ASN A 53 16.09 25.60 4.68
N GLN A 54 15.67 25.08 5.84
CA GLN A 54 15.47 23.63 6.00
C GLN A 54 14.40 23.10 5.04
N LEU A 55 13.30 23.83 4.86
CA LEU A 55 12.23 23.46 3.95
C LEU A 55 12.70 23.44 2.47
N ASP A 56 13.43 24.46 2.04
CA ASP A 56 13.99 24.56 0.69
C ASP A 56 15.05 23.47 0.41
N MET A 57 15.91 23.19 1.39
CA MET A 57 16.88 22.09 1.28
C MET A 57 16.17 20.74 1.21
N ALA A 58 15.11 20.52 1.99
CA ALA A 58 14.30 19.31 1.93
C ALA A 58 13.70 19.13 0.53
N ARG A 59 13.07 20.18 -0.01
CA ARG A 59 12.46 20.16 -1.34
C ARG A 59 13.47 19.90 -2.44
N THR A 60 14.59 20.62 -2.41
CA THR A 60 15.67 20.46 -3.40
C THR A 60 16.24 19.04 -3.40
N ASN A 61 16.38 18.41 -2.22
CA ASN A 61 16.87 17.04 -2.16
C ASN A 61 15.80 16.01 -2.55
N TYR A 62 14.52 16.27 -2.22
CA TYR A 62 13.40 15.45 -2.68
C TYR A 62 13.32 15.42 -4.21
N ASP A 63 13.37 16.60 -4.85
CA ASP A 63 13.33 16.73 -6.32
C ASP A 63 14.53 16.04 -7.01
N ARG A 64 15.65 15.89 -6.29
CA ARG A 64 16.86 15.16 -6.75
C ARG A 64 16.83 13.66 -6.43
N GLY A 65 15.75 13.14 -5.86
CA GLY A 65 15.64 11.74 -5.41
C GLY A 65 16.53 11.36 -4.22
N LYS A 66 17.10 12.34 -3.51
CA LYS A 66 17.97 12.13 -2.34
C LYS A 66 17.14 12.09 -1.06
N PHE A 67 16.27 11.09 -0.96
CA PHE A 67 15.22 11.04 0.07
C PHE A 67 15.76 11.02 1.51
N ASP A 68 16.87 10.33 1.81
CA ASP A 68 17.45 10.32 3.16
C ASP A 68 17.93 11.71 3.61
N VAL A 69 18.51 12.48 2.68
CA VAL A 69 18.97 13.84 2.94
C VAL A 69 17.77 14.78 3.05
N ALA A 70 16.78 14.61 2.18
CA ALA A 70 15.53 15.35 2.23
C ALA A 70 14.80 15.16 3.57
N LEU A 71 14.72 13.91 4.05
CA LEU A 71 14.05 13.54 5.30
C LEU A 71 14.67 14.26 6.49
N ARG A 72 16.01 14.30 6.56
CA ARG A 72 16.73 15.01 7.63
C ARG A 72 16.35 16.48 7.67
N HIS A 73 16.30 17.14 6.52
CA HIS A 73 15.94 18.55 6.43
C HIS A 73 14.46 18.80 6.72
N ALA A 74 13.57 17.95 6.21
CA ALA A 74 12.13 18.06 6.47
C ALA A 74 11.82 17.84 7.96
N SER A 75 12.47 16.88 8.61
CA SER A 75 12.36 16.64 10.05
C SER A 75 12.81 17.84 10.86
N ASN A 76 13.93 18.47 10.50
CA ASN A 76 14.38 19.71 11.14
C ASN A 76 13.39 20.86 10.94
N ALA A 77 12.85 21.04 9.73
CA ALA A 77 11.84 22.06 9.46
C ALA A 77 10.58 21.84 10.33
N LEU A 78 10.13 20.58 10.45
CA LEU A 78 9.00 20.21 11.29
C LEU A 78 9.26 20.45 12.77
N ALA A 79 10.48 20.18 13.25
CA ALA A 79 10.87 20.46 14.62
C ALA A 79 10.87 21.97 14.94
N LEU A 80 11.22 22.82 13.96
CA LEU A 80 11.23 24.27 14.11
C LEU A 80 9.81 24.87 14.05
N ASN A 81 8.92 24.28 13.25
CA ASN A 81 7.52 24.72 13.13
C ASN A 81 6.58 23.51 12.98
N PRO A 82 6.18 22.86 14.09
CA PRO A 82 5.37 21.64 14.08
C PRO A 82 3.96 21.81 13.48
N GLU A 83 3.46 23.04 13.41
CA GLU A 83 2.14 23.36 12.87
C GLU A 83 2.19 23.79 11.39
N SER A 84 3.35 23.69 10.74
CA SER A 84 3.48 24.03 9.32
C SER A 84 2.91 22.95 8.42
N GLU A 85 1.77 23.25 7.79
CA GLU A 85 1.14 22.37 6.79
C GLU A 85 2.12 21.99 5.67
N GLN A 86 2.88 22.96 5.16
CA GLN A 86 3.83 22.73 4.07
C GLN A 86 4.98 21.80 4.48
N ALA A 87 5.52 21.97 5.69
CA ALA A 87 6.58 21.09 6.19
C ALA A 87 6.06 19.67 6.42
N SER A 88 4.85 19.53 6.99
CA SER A 88 4.21 18.22 7.20
C SER A 88 3.94 17.48 5.89
N ILE A 89 3.39 18.18 4.89
CA ILE A 89 3.12 17.60 3.57
C ILE A 89 4.42 17.17 2.89
N LEU A 90 5.46 18.02 2.90
CA LEU A 90 6.75 17.65 2.31
C LEU A 90 7.39 16.46 3.04
N TYR A 91 7.38 16.46 4.38
CA TYR A 91 7.85 15.34 5.18
C TYR A 91 7.11 14.05 4.81
N GLY A 92 5.78 14.09 4.68
CA GLY A 92 5.01 12.92 4.28
C GLY A 92 5.28 12.46 2.84
N PHE A 93 5.45 13.37 1.86
CA PHE A 93 5.85 12.97 0.50
C PHE A 93 7.24 12.32 0.46
N ILE A 94 8.20 12.81 1.25
CA ILE A 94 9.53 12.19 1.37
C ILE A 94 9.42 10.78 1.95
N ASN A 95 8.65 10.61 3.02
CA ASN A 95 8.40 9.30 3.64
C ASN A 95 7.69 8.34 2.68
N LEU A 96 6.69 8.82 1.94
CA LEU A 96 6.04 8.02 0.90
C LEU A 96 7.02 7.59 -0.20
N GLY A 97 7.94 8.47 -0.61
CA GLY A 97 9.03 8.15 -1.53
C GLY A 97 9.98 7.08 -0.98
N LEU A 98 10.38 7.18 0.29
CA LEU A 98 11.21 6.17 0.97
C LEU A 98 10.51 4.81 1.11
N ALA A 99 9.17 4.80 1.21
CA ALA A 99 8.39 3.57 1.20
C ALA A 99 8.27 2.93 -0.22
N GLY A 100 8.75 3.61 -1.26
CA GLY A 100 8.60 3.20 -2.66
C GLY A 100 7.23 3.52 -3.25
N GLY A 101 6.42 4.34 -2.58
CA GLY A 101 5.08 4.71 -3.00
C GLY A 101 5.04 5.94 -3.89
N ASP A 102 5.87 6.02 -4.93
CA ASP A 102 5.86 7.17 -5.87
C ASP A 102 4.43 7.39 -6.42
N PRO A 103 3.76 8.51 -6.05
CA PRO A 103 2.37 8.74 -6.43
C PRO A 103 2.15 8.75 -7.94
N PHE A 104 3.14 9.17 -8.72
CA PHE A 104 3.02 9.22 -10.17
C PHE A 104 3.11 7.83 -10.79
N ASN A 105 4.02 6.98 -10.30
CA ASN A 105 4.12 5.59 -10.75
C ASN A 105 2.87 4.79 -10.34
N LEU A 106 2.38 5.00 -9.11
CA LEU A 106 1.14 4.38 -8.64
C LEU A 106 -0.07 4.84 -9.46
N ALA A 107 -0.19 6.14 -9.76
CA ALA A 107 -1.25 6.66 -10.62
C ALA A 107 -1.16 6.10 -12.04
N GLN A 108 0.04 6.02 -12.62
CA GLN A 108 0.23 5.40 -13.94
C GLN A 108 -0.15 3.92 -13.94
N ALA A 109 0.21 3.17 -12.90
CA ALA A 109 -0.19 1.77 -12.75
C ALA A 109 -1.72 1.60 -12.67
N LEU A 110 -2.42 2.48 -11.93
CA LEU A 110 -3.88 2.50 -11.88
C LEU A 110 -4.51 2.79 -13.25
N ILE A 111 -3.95 3.75 -13.99
CA ILE A 111 -4.43 4.10 -15.34
C ILE A 111 -4.18 2.94 -16.31
N ALA A 112 -3.00 2.33 -16.28
CA ALA A 112 -2.64 1.21 -17.14
C ALA A 112 -3.53 -0.01 -16.88
N ALA A 113 -3.82 -0.33 -15.61
CA ALA A 113 -4.72 -1.42 -15.24
C ALA A 113 -6.15 -1.24 -15.80
N LYS A 114 -6.63 0.00 -15.93
CA LYS A 114 -7.94 0.29 -16.53
C LYS A 114 -7.98 0.09 -18.05
N GLY A 115 -6.86 0.30 -18.74
CA GLY A 115 -6.75 0.15 -20.18
C GLY A 115 -6.82 -1.31 -20.66
N ALA A 116 -6.56 -2.26 -19.76
CA ALA A 116 -6.78 -3.68 -20.00
C ALA A 116 -8.28 -3.99 -19.92
N SER A 117 -8.93 -4.03 -21.08
CA SER A 117 -10.36 -4.31 -21.22
C SER A 117 -10.78 -5.61 -20.50
N GLY A 118 -11.59 -5.47 -19.45
CA GLY A 118 -12.25 -6.60 -18.77
C GLY A 118 -11.68 -6.99 -17.40
N GLU A 119 -10.65 -6.33 -16.90
CA GLU A 119 -9.96 -6.81 -15.70
C GLU A 119 -10.43 -6.10 -14.42
N GLY A 120 -10.96 -6.88 -13.47
CA GLY A 120 -11.45 -6.41 -12.17
C GLY A 120 -10.34 -6.09 -11.15
N ALA A 121 -10.71 -5.95 -9.87
CA ALA A 121 -9.80 -5.57 -8.75
C ALA A 121 -8.43 -6.27 -8.73
N ALA A 122 -8.37 -7.53 -9.17
CA ALA A 122 -7.16 -8.35 -9.16
C ALA A 122 -6.05 -7.80 -10.08
N ALA A 123 -6.40 -7.30 -11.27
CA ALA A 123 -5.42 -6.73 -12.19
C ALA A 123 -4.91 -5.36 -11.71
N THR A 124 -5.81 -4.52 -11.21
CA THR A 124 -5.45 -3.25 -10.55
C THR A 124 -4.46 -3.49 -9.42
N MET A 125 -4.74 -4.44 -8.53
CA MET A 125 -3.82 -4.76 -7.45
C MET A 125 -2.51 -5.33 -7.97
N THR A 126 -2.52 -6.15 -9.02
CA THR A 126 -1.28 -6.69 -9.62
C THR A 126 -0.40 -5.58 -10.19
N ALA A 127 -0.96 -4.64 -10.95
CA ALA A 127 -0.23 -3.49 -11.47
C ALA A 127 0.36 -2.62 -10.35
N LEU A 128 -0.42 -2.36 -9.29
CA LEU A 128 0.04 -1.62 -8.12
C LEU A 128 1.19 -2.33 -7.39
N LYS A 129 1.13 -3.66 -7.23
CA LYS A 129 2.21 -4.43 -6.60
C LYS A 129 3.52 -4.27 -7.37
N THR A 130 3.46 -4.38 -8.70
CA THR A 130 4.62 -4.19 -9.56
C THR A 130 5.20 -2.79 -9.41
N ALA A 131 4.35 -1.76 -9.28
CA ALA A 131 4.80 -0.39 -9.06
C ALA A 131 5.50 -0.18 -7.71
N ILE A 132 5.05 -0.84 -6.63
CA ILE A 132 5.69 -0.74 -5.30
C ILE A 132 7.01 -1.53 -5.23
N GLY A 133 7.08 -2.65 -5.94
CA GLY A 133 8.29 -3.45 -6.07
C GLY A 133 8.84 -3.98 -4.74
N LEU A 134 8.01 -4.71 -3.98
CA LEU A 134 8.51 -5.43 -2.79
C LEU A 134 9.37 -6.62 -3.22
N THR A 135 10.51 -6.78 -2.57
CA THR A 135 11.32 -8.00 -2.66
C THR A 135 10.69 -9.13 -1.83
N MET A 136 11.05 -10.39 -2.09
CA MET A 136 10.58 -11.50 -1.26
C MET A 136 11.08 -11.41 0.17
N ASP A 137 12.29 -10.89 0.40
CA ASP A 137 12.84 -10.72 1.75
C ASP A 137 12.02 -9.69 2.54
N GLU A 138 11.66 -8.56 1.92
CA GLU A 138 10.74 -7.59 2.51
C GLU A 138 9.36 -8.20 2.76
N LEU A 139 8.82 -8.95 1.80
CA LEU A 139 7.52 -9.61 1.96
C LEU A 139 7.52 -10.61 3.13
N GLN A 140 8.59 -11.38 3.30
CA GLN A 140 8.75 -12.30 4.44
C GLN A 140 8.85 -11.56 5.78
N SER A 141 9.37 -10.32 5.80
CA SER A 141 9.41 -9.51 7.03
C SER A 141 8.02 -9.05 7.52
N LEU A 142 6.99 -9.15 6.67
CA LEU A 142 5.61 -8.81 7.03
C LEU A 142 4.91 -9.88 7.87
N GLY A 143 5.54 -11.02 8.14
CA GLY A 143 4.89 -12.08 8.91
C GLY A 143 5.80 -13.24 9.27
N THR A 144 5.18 -14.34 9.66
CA THR A 144 5.89 -15.59 9.97
C THR A 144 5.77 -16.54 8.78
N LEU A 145 6.90 -17.04 8.30
CA LEU A 145 6.92 -18.00 7.19
C LEU A 145 6.54 -19.41 7.67
N ASP A 146 5.35 -19.87 7.28
CA ASP A 146 4.87 -21.23 7.45
C ASP A 146 5.33 -22.14 6.30
N ARG A 147 6.24 -23.05 6.63
CA ARG A 147 6.80 -24.07 5.73
C ARG A 147 6.21 -25.47 5.93
N THR A 148 5.05 -25.61 6.57
CA THR A 148 4.35 -26.90 6.70
C THR A 148 4.10 -27.58 5.34
N VAL A 149 4.00 -26.78 4.28
CA VAL A 149 4.03 -27.24 2.89
C VAL A 149 5.22 -26.55 2.20
N GLU A 150 6.33 -27.27 2.09
CA GLU A 150 7.66 -26.71 1.75
C GLU A 150 7.71 -26.01 0.38
N ASP A 151 7.08 -26.59 -0.64
CA ASP A 151 7.00 -26.07 -2.01
C ASP A 151 6.00 -24.92 -2.16
N LEU A 152 5.12 -24.72 -1.18
CA LEU A 152 4.08 -23.70 -1.17
C LEU A 152 4.10 -22.96 0.16
N PRO A 153 5.19 -22.28 0.55
CA PRO A 153 5.26 -21.61 1.86
C PRO A 153 4.19 -20.52 1.94
N LEU A 154 3.68 -20.25 3.15
CA LEU A 154 2.73 -19.17 3.41
C LEU A 154 3.32 -18.16 4.39
N ILE A 155 3.05 -16.87 4.18
CA ILE A 155 3.38 -15.82 5.14
C ILE A 155 2.13 -15.61 5.98
N LEU A 156 2.21 -15.97 7.25
CA LEU A 156 1.16 -15.74 8.22
C LEU A 156 1.25 -14.28 8.68
N PRO A 157 0.24 -13.45 8.44
CA PRO A 157 0.31 -12.03 8.76
C PRO A 157 0.43 -11.81 10.28
N SER A 158 1.27 -10.87 10.66
CA SER A 158 1.30 -10.31 12.01
C SER A 158 0.29 -9.14 12.15
N CYS A 159 0.22 -8.54 13.33
CA CYS A 159 -0.56 -7.32 13.58
C CYS A 159 0.02 -6.13 12.83
N ALA A 160 -0.83 -5.25 12.31
CA ALA A 160 -0.42 -4.16 11.45
C ALA A 160 0.53 -3.19 12.17
N GLU A 161 0.26 -2.88 13.44
CA GLU A 161 1.10 -2.01 14.26
C GLU A 161 2.49 -2.62 14.51
N THR A 162 2.57 -3.93 14.70
CA THR A 162 3.85 -4.63 14.86
C THR A 162 4.69 -4.49 13.60
N VAL A 163 4.14 -4.77 12.42
CA VAL A 163 4.91 -4.66 11.17
C VAL A 163 5.20 -3.22 10.78
N ARG A 164 4.32 -2.26 11.09
CA ARG A 164 4.58 -0.82 10.89
C ARG A 164 5.82 -0.33 11.66
N SER A 165 6.04 -0.88 12.85
CA SER A 165 7.20 -0.52 13.69
C SER A 165 8.47 -1.30 13.37
N SER A 166 8.36 -2.50 12.81
CA SER A 166 9.52 -3.36 12.53
C SER A 166 10.00 -3.34 11.08
N VAL A 167 9.14 -2.98 10.12
CA VAL A 167 9.47 -2.97 8.69
C VAL A 167 9.71 -1.52 8.23
N PRO A 168 10.93 -1.17 7.77
CA PRO A 168 11.30 0.22 7.49
C PRO A 168 10.34 0.97 6.55
N ARG A 169 9.92 0.33 5.44
CA ARG A 169 8.97 0.96 4.50
C ARG A 169 7.63 1.30 5.14
N LEU A 170 7.10 0.39 5.97
CA LEU A 170 5.84 0.63 6.66
C LEU A 170 5.99 1.68 7.77
N ASN A 171 7.16 1.78 8.39
CA ASN A 171 7.44 2.86 9.33
C ASN A 171 7.38 4.22 8.63
N TYR A 172 7.97 4.35 7.44
CA TYR A 172 7.85 5.59 6.67
C TYR A 172 6.39 5.91 6.31
N LEU A 173 5.58 4.93 5.91
CA LEU A 173 4.15 5.17 5.68
C LEU A 173 3.42 5.60 6.96
N ASN A 174 3.73 4.99 8.11
CA ASN A 174 3.21 5.41 9.41
C ASN A 174 3.55 6.88 9.71
N GLU A 175 4.81 7.26 9.53
CA GLU A 175 5.27 8.65 9.72
C GLU A 175 4.57 9.63 8.76
N ALA A 176 4.34 9.24 7.50
CA ALA A 176 3.61 10.05 6.53
C ALA A 176 2.14 10.25 6.95
N VAL A 177 1.45 9.19 7.41
CA VAL A 177 0.06 9.29 7.91
C VAL A 177 -0.01 10.24 9.10
N LEU A 178 0.87 10.06 10.09
CA LEU A 178 0.86 10.88 11.31
C LEU A 178 1.13 12.36 11.02
N ALA A 179 2.09 12.66 10.15
CA ALA A 179 2.41 14.04 9.77
C ALA A 179 1.27 14.72 9.00
N THR A 180 0.56 13.96 8.16
CA THR A 180 -0.50 14.50 7.28
C THR A 180 -1.85 14.59 7.99
N CYS A 181 -2.10 13.75 8.99
CA CYS A 181 -3.39 13.61 9.66
C CYS A 181 -4.01 14.95 10.11
N PRO A 182 -3.29 15.89 10.76
CA PRO A 182 -3.88 17.15 11.21
C PRO A 182 -4.44 18.02 10.09
N PHE A 183 -3.97 17.82 8.85
CA PHE A 183 -4.26 18.66 7.69
C PHE A 183 -5.32 18.06 6.76
N VAL A 184 -5.74 16.81 6.97
CA VAL A 184 -6.89 16.24 6.25
C VAL A 184 -8.20 16.52 6.98
N SER A 185 -9.31 16.50 6.25
CA SER A 185 -10.65 16.71 6.84
C SER A 185 -11.01 15.57 7.79
N GLU A 186 -11.76 15.84 8.87
CA GLU A 186 -12.17 14.78 9.81
C GLU A 186 -13.01 13.69 9.13
N SER A 187 -13.78 14.04 8.10
CA SER A 187 -14.58 13.11 7.29
C SER A 187 -13.78 12.06 6.52
N VAL A 188 -12.46 12.24 6.36
CA VAL A 188 -11.61 11.23 5.70
C VAL A 188 -10.84 10.35 6.68
N ARG A 189 -10.96 10.62 7.98
CA ARG A 189 -10.29 9.88 9.05
C ARG A 189 -11.21 8.77 9.59
N SER A 190 -10.60 7.67 10.02
CA SER A 190 -11.27 6.53 10.64
C SER A 190 -10.83 6.38 12.09
N LYS A 191 -11.78 6.16 13.01
CA LYS A 191 -11.45 5.83 14.41
C LYS A 191 -10.94 4.39 14.60
N LEU A 192 -10.98 3.59 13.54
CA LEU A 192 -10.55 2.19 13.55
C LEU A 192 -9.03 2.04 13.39
N ASP A 193 -8.36 3.07 12.87
CA ASP A 193 -6.91 3.17 12.77
C ASP A 193 -6.41 4.29 13.69
N LEU A 194 -5.62 3.93 14.71
CA LEU A 194 -5.17 4.85 15.74
C LEU A 194 -4.33 6.00 15.19
N ARG A 195 -3.64 5.82 14.05
CA ARG A 195 -2.83 6.88 13.41
C ARG A 195 -3.70 8.02 12.87
N GLN A 196 -4.97 7.72 12.60
CA GLN A 196 -5.93 8.68 12.05
C GLN A 196 -6.68 9.43 13.17
N VAL A 197 -6.41 9.09 14.44
CA VAL A 197 -6.93 9.79 15.61
C VAL A 197 -5.98 10.92 15.98
N CYS A 198 -6.11 12.05 15.28
CA CYS A 198 -5.31 13.25 15.50
C CYS A 198 -6.19 14.49 15.67
N ASN A 199 -5.64 15.51 16.31
CA ASN A 199 -6.27 16.83 16.38
C ASN A 199 -6.15 17.53 15.02
N SER A 200 -7.25 18.09 14.54
CA SER A 200 -7.22 18.94 13.35
C SER A 200 -6.43 20.22 13.64
N THR A 201 -5.71 20.71 12.62
CA THR A 201 -5.11 22.04 12.71
C THR A 201 -6.20 23.11 12.90
N THR A 202 -5.91 24.11 13.74
CA THR A 202 -6.76 25.30 13.92
C THR A 202 -6.44 26.40 12.89
N ARG A 203 -5.35 26.23 12.14
CA ARG A 203 -4.89 27.19 11.12
C ARG A 203 -5.65 27.01 9.81
N GLU A 204 -5.73 28.07 9.03
CA GLU A 204 -6.26 28.02 7.67
C GLU A 204 -5.39 27.08 6.81
N ARG A 205 -6.03 26.15 6.10
CA ARG A 205 -5.35 25.21 5.22
C ARG A 205 -5.18 25.79 3.83
N GLN A 206 -3.95 25.90 3.37
CA GLN A 206 -3.62 26.37 2.03
C GLN A 206 -3.40 25.21 1.05
N TYR A 207 -3.03 24.02 1.56
CA TYR A 207 -2.58 22.89 0.76
C TYR A 207 -3.46 21.64 0.89
N ALA A 208 -4.76 21.86 1.16
CA ALA A 208 -5.76 20.80 1.34
C ALA A 208 -5.68 19.67 0.29
N ASP A 209 -5.68 19.99 -1.00
CA ASP A 209 -5.62 18.99 -2.07
C ASP A 209 -4.34 18.13 -2.01
N GLN A 210 -3.20 18.73 -1.65
CA GLN A 210 -1.94 18.00 -1.52
C GLN A 210 -1.96 17.07 -0.31
N ALA A 211 -2.50 17.52 0.82
CA ALA A 211 -2.67 16.69 2.02
C ALA A 211 -3.58 15.49 1.74
N HIS A 212 -4.72 15.69 1.09
CA HIS A 212 -5.64 14.60 0.73
C HIS A 212 -5.05 13.64 -0.31
N PHE A 213 -4.28 14.14 -1.27
CA PHE A 213 -3.59 13.32 -2.26
C PHE A 213 -2.52 12.45 -1.58
N LEU A 214 -1.67 13.05 -0.74
CA LEU A 214 -0.67 12.35 0.05
C LEU A 214 -1.30 11.29 0.97
N TRP A 215 -2.38 11.64 1.65
CA TRP A 215 -3.16 10.71 2.48
C TRP A 215 -3.63 9.49 1.68
N ALA A 216 -4.28 9.72 0.54
CA ALA A 216 -4.79 8.63 -0.29
C ALA A 216 -3.67 7.71 -0.80
N PHE A 217 -2.55 8.27 -1.29
CA PHE A 217 -1.45 7.44 -1.80
C PHE A 217 -0.67 6.73 -0.69
N THR A 218 -0.56 7.32 0.50
CA THR A 218 0.08 6.66 1.65
C THR A 218 -0.70 5.42 2.08
N HIS A 219 -2.02 5.57 2.25
CA HIS A 219 -2.89 4.43 2.56
C HIS A 219 -2.96 3.42 1.42
N LEU A 220 -2.99 3.86 0.15
CA LEU A 220 -2.97 2.94 -0.99
C LEU A 220 -1.71 2.08 -1.00
N THR A 221 -0.55 2.70 -0.75
CA THR A 221 0.73 2.00 -0.70
C THR A 221 0.73 0.93 0.39
N GLU A 222 0.25 1.27 1.59
CA GLU A 222 0.15 0.30 2.70
C GLU A 222 -0.83 -0.84 2.39
N ALA A 223 -2.01 -0.52 1.86
CA ALA A 223 -3.00 -1.52 1.47
C ALA A 223 -2.46 -2.51 0.44
N VAL A 224 -1.69 -2.03 -0.54
CA VAL A 224 -1.07 -2.88 -1.55
C VAL A 224 0.03 -3.74 -0.93
N ILE A 225 0.86 -3.19 -0.03
CA ILE A 225 1.89 -3.95 0.69
C ILE A 225 1.26 -5.09 1.50
N PHE A 226 0.25 -4.82 2.33
CA PHE A 226 -0.43 -5.85 3.11
C PHE A 226 -1.16 -6.86 2.23
N ASN A 227 -1.77 -6.42 1.13
CA ASN A 227 -2.41 -7.34 0.20
C ASN A 227 -1.42 -8.35 -0.42
N GLN A 228 -0.13 -8.00 -0.58
CA GLN A 228 0.88 -8.92 -1.12
C GLN A 228 1.08 -10.15 -0.25
N VAL A 229 0.92 -10.05 1.08
CA VAL A 229 1.03 -11.18 2.00
C VAL A 229 0.05 -12.30 1.63
N PHE A 230 -1.14 -11.93 1.14
CA PHE A 230 -2.22 -12.89 0.82
C PHE A 230 -2.19 -13.38 -0.63
N THR A 231 -1.44 -12.70 -1.49
CA THR A 231 -1.60 -12.83 -2.93
C THR A 231 -0.29 -13.04 -3.69
N TYR A 232 0.78 -13.42 -2.99
CA TYR A 232 2.04 -13.81 -3.62
C TYR A 232 2.01 -15.26 -4.11
N ALA A 233 2.92 -15.56 -5.04
CA ALA A 233 3.08 -16.85 -5.68
C ALA A 233 4.56 -17.21 -5.78
N THR A 234 4.94 -18.46 -5.50
CA THR A 234 6.33 -18.95 -5.60
C THR A 234 6.62 -19.78 -6.85
N VAL A 235 5.60 -20.38 -7.47
CA VAL A 235 5.79 -21.38 -8.54
C VAL A 235 5.40 -20.86 -9.93
N SER A 236 4.20 -20.27 -10.08
CA SER A 236 3.83 -19.56 -11.32
C SER A 236 2.57 -18.70 -11.11
N PRO A 237 2.58 -17.41 -11.49
CA PRO A 237 1.34 -16.62 -11.62
C PRO A 237 0.38 -17.30 -12.61
N PRO A 238 -0.95 -17.17 -12.45
CA PRO A 238 -1.64 -16.21 -11.58
C PRO A 238 -2.04 -16.75 -10.20
N GLN A 239 -1.76 -18.02 -9.88
CA GLN A 239 -2.27 -18.64 -8.65
C GLN A 239 -1.40 -18.30 -7.44
N THR A 240 -2.05 -17.88 -6.35
CA THR A 240 -1.36 -17.58 -5.09
C THR A 240 -0.96 -18.86 -4.37
N ASN A 241 0.03 -18.80 -3.47
CA ASN A 241 0.41 -19.96 -2.66
C ASN A 241 -0.77 -20.51 -1.84
N LEU A 242 -1.66 -19.64 -1.35
CA LEU A 242 -2.87 -20.06 -0.64
C LEU A 242 -3.81 -20.82 -1.57
N GLN A 243 -4.02 -20.33 -2.80
CA GLN A 243 -4.84 -21.02 -3.79
C GLN A 243 -4.27 -22.37 -4.19
N LEU A 244 -2.94 -22.46 -4.34
CA LEU A 244 -2.24 -23.71 -4.65
C LEU A 244 -2.33 -24.70 -3.49
N ARG A 245 -2.22 -24.25 -2.23
CA ARG A 245 -2.45 -25.11 -1.07
C ARG A 245 -3.88 -25.63 -1.03
N VAL A 246 -4.87 -24.77 -1.24
CA VAL A 246 -6.29 -25.18 -1.33
C VAL A 246 -6.48 -26.21 -2.45
N ALA A 247 -5.90 -25.98 -3.62
CA ALA A 247 -5.97 -26.92 -4.74
C ALA A 247 -5.30 -28.27 -4.40
N ARG A 248 -4.18 -28.28 -3.69
CA ARG A 248 -3.52 -29.53 -3.27
C ARG A 248 -4.37 -30.36 -2.30
N VAL A 249 -5.04 -29.69 -1.35
CA VAL A 249 -5.93 -30.35 -0.41
C VAL A 249 -7.18 -30.88 -1.12
N THR A 250 -7.70 -30.13 -2.09
CA THR A 250 -8.99 -30.44 -2.75
C THR A 250 -8.88 -31.31 -4.02
N GLY A 251 -7.71 -31.37 -4.66
CA GLY A 251 -7.54 -31.96 -5.99
C GLY A 251 -7.08 -33.43 -6.05
N SER A 252 -6.62 -33.99 -4.93
CA SER A 252 -6.14 -35.37 -4.88
C SER A 252 -7.11 -36.26 -4.10
N ASN A 253 -7.32 -37.52 -4.51
CA ASN A 253 -8.03 -38.58 -3.74
C ASN A 253 -7.26 -38.97 -2.46
N GLN A 254 -6.89 -37.99 -1.66
CA GLN A 254 -6.07 -38.16 -0.46
C GLN A 254 -6.81 -38.98 0.58
N ALA A 255 -8.11 -38.73 0.78
CA ALA A 255 -8.88 -39.46 1.77
C ALA A 255 -8.94 -40.96 1.47
N ALA A 256 -9.13 -41.35 0.20
CA ALA A 256 -9.18 -42.76 -0.22
C ALA A 256 -7.86 -43.51 0.04
N ASN A 257 -6.72 -42.82 -0.05
CA ASN A 257 -5.41 -43.41 0.19
C ASN A 257 -5.02 -43.40 1.67
N ASN A 258 -5.34 -42.31 2.39
CA ASN A 258 -5.05 -42.14 3.80
C ASN A 258 -5.97 -41.03 4.41
N PRO A 259 -7.07 -41.42 5.07
CA PRO A 259 -8.02 -40.49 5.67
C PRO A 259 -7.38 -39.51 6.65
N ASP A 260 -6.44 -39.96 7.48
CA ASP A 260 -5.76 -39.12 8.47
C ASP A 260 -4.91 -38.04 7.81
N THR A 261 -4.27 -38.35 6.68
CA THR A 261 -3.50 -37.38 5.90
C THR A 261 -4.41 -36.28 5.36
N TYR A 262 -5.57 -36.64 4.81
CA TYR A 262 -6.55 -35.67 4.34
C TYR A 262 -7.09 -34.79 5.48
N ILE A 263 -7.45 -35.39 6.62
CA ILE A 263 -7.94 -34.66 7.80
C ILE A 263 -6.87 -33.70 8.33
N ASN A 264 -5.62 -34.15 8.40
CA ASN A 264 -4.49 -33.30 8.83
C ASN A 264 -4.24 -32.16 7.83
N ALA A 265 -4.42 -32.40 6.52
CA ALA A 265 -4.30 -31.35 5.49
C ALA A 265 -5.41 -30.28 5.63
N ILE A 266 -6.66 -30.70 5.89
CA ILE A 266 -7.77 -29.78 6.17
C ILE A 266 -7.52 -29.01 7.47
N SER A 267 -7.02 -29.67 8.52
CA SER A 267 -6.66 -29.02 9.79
C SER A 267 -5.51 -28.01 9.63
N SER A 268 -4.50 -28.33 8.83
CA SER A 268 -3.40 -27.41 8.47
C SER A 268 -3.92 -26.19 7.70
N LEU A 269 -4.82 -26.41 6.73
CA LEU A 269 -5.49 -25.32 6.02
C LEU A 269 -6.33 -24.45 6.97
N ASN A 270 -7.03 -25.06 7.94
CA ASN A 270 -7.78 -24.32 8.94
C ASN A 270 -6.87 -23.41 9.77
N LYS A 271 -5.75 -23.94 10.30
CA LYS A 271 -4.77 -23.13 11.07
C LYS A 271 -4.25 -21.96 10.23
N THR A 272 -3.92 -22.21 8.98
CA THR A 272 -3.53 -21.17 8.02
C THR A 272 -4.60 -20.09 7.88
N MET A 273 -5.86 -20.50 7.65
CA MET A 273 -6.99 -19.58 7.48
C MET A 273 -7.26 -18.78 8.75
N GLN A 274 -7.13 -19.37 9.93
CA GLN A 274 -7.26 -18.67 11.21
C GLN A 274 -6.13 -17.66 11.45
N SER A 275 -4.91 -17.94 10.99
CA SER A 275 -3.82 -16.96 11.04
C SER A 275 -4.02 -15.79 10.08
N ILE A 276 -4.57 -16.05 8.88
CA ILE A 276 -4.82 -15.01 7.87
C ILE A 276 -6.07 -14.19 8.19
N LEU A 277 -7.15 -14.86 8.61
CA LEU A 277 -8.49 -14.32 8.88
C LEU A 277 -8.95 -14.70 10.30
N PRO A 278 -8.32 -14.16 11.35
CA PRO A 278 -8.69 -14.50 12.72
C PRO A 278 -10.14 -14.21 13.05
N SER A 279 -10.77 -15.11 13.80
CA SER A 279 -12.13 -14.94 14.34
C SER A 279 -12.15 -14.01 15.55
N SER A 280 -11.03 -13.87 16.28
CA SER A 280 -10.86 -12.94 17.40
C SER A 280 -9.39 -12.90 17.86
N GLY A 281 -8.98 -11.79 18.48
CA GLY A 281 -7.94 -11.78 19.52
C GLY A 281 -6.48 -12.14 19.16
N ILE A 282 -6.07 -12.19 17.88
CA ILE A 282 -4.64 -12.40 17.58
C ILE A 282 -3.80 -11.20 18.00
N CYS A 283 -4.35 -10.00 17.89
CA CYS A 283 -3.65 -8.79 18.24
C CYS A 283 -4.02 -8.31 19.64
N SER A 284 -3.00 -7.86 20.38
CA SER A 284 -3.18 -7.27 21.71
C SER A 284 -4.11 -6.04 21.64
N ALA A 285 -4.64 -5.63 22.78
CA ALA A 285 -5.42 -4.38 22.89
C ALA A 285 -4.65 -3.13 22.39
N SER A 286 -3.31 -3.21 22.33
CA SER A 286 -2.43 -2.16 21.78
C SER A 286 -2.21 -2.25 20.27
N ALA A 287 -2.36 -3.41 19.63
CA ALA A 287 -2.13 -3.63 18.21
C ALA A 287 -3.44 -3.92 17.46
N ARG A 288 -4.50 -3.17 17.78
CA ARG A 288 -5.93 -3.46 17.51
C ARG A 288 -6.32 -3.96 16.12
N THR A 289 -5.44 -3.88 15.12
CA THR A 289 -5.72 -4.22 13.73
C THR A 289 -4.80 -5.30 13.16
N THR A 290 -5.38 -6.30 12.51
CA THR A 290 -4.61 -7.22 11.68
C THR A 290 -4.20 -6.51 10.39
N GLN A 291 -3.15 -6.96 9.69
CA GLN A 291 -2.78 -6.43 8.37
C GLN A 291 -3.94 -6.48 7.37
N PHE A 292 -4.79 -7.49 7.49
CA PHE A 292 -5.94 -7.65 6.64
C PHE A 292 -7.04 -6.60 6.93
N SER A 293 -7.38 -6.38 8.21
CA SER A 293 -8.28 -5.29 8.61
C SER A 293 -7.70 -3.92 8.26
N ALA A 294 -6.39 -3.73 8.44
CA ALA A 294 -5.70 -2.50 8.06
C ALA A 294 -5.82 -2.22 6.56
N THR A 295 -5.63 -3.24 5.71
CA THR A 295 -5.85 -3.14 4.25
C THR A 295 -7.23 -2.57 3.93
N VAL A 296 -8.28 -3.04 4.62
CA VAL A 296 -9.64 -2.52 4.46
C VAL A 296 -9.77 -1.07 4.94
N TYR A 297 -9.21 -0.72 6.10
CA TYR A 297 -9.29 0.65 6.60
C TYR A 297 -8.51 1.64 5.73
N ASP A 298 -7.34 1.23 5.25
CA ASP A 298 -6.51 2.00 4.34
C ASP A 298 -7.27 2.28 3.04
N LEU A 299 -7.85 1.26 2.41
CA LEU A 299 -8.62 1.44 1.18
C LEU A 299 -9.83 2.37 1.36
N ALA A 300 -10.43 2.40 2.56
CA ALA A 300 -11.53 3.33 2.86
C ALA A 300 -10.99 4.77 3.00
N ALA A 301 -9.84 4.93 3.63
CA ALA A 301 -9.12 6.20 3.70
C ALA A 301 -8.67 6.69 2.31
N VAL A 302 -8.31 5.78 1.40
CA VAL A 302 -8.02 6.08 -0.01
C VAL A 302 -9.26 6.66 -0.71
N ASP A 303 -10.41 5.98 -0.62
CA ASP A 303 -11.67 6.43 -1.24
C ASP A 303 -12.09 7.81 -0.70
N ALA A 304 -12.08 7.96 0.63
CA ALA A 304 -12.45 9.21 1.28
C ALA A 304 -11.48 10.35 0.92
N GLY A 305 -10.16 10.08 0.88
CA GLY A 305 -9.15 11.04 0.46
C GLY A 305 -9.34 11.52 -0.97
N PHE A 306 -9.54 10.61 -1.92
CA PHE A 306 -9.78 10.98 -3.33
C PHE A 306 -11.10 11.73 -3.53
N ALA A 307 -12.13 11.43 -2.75
CA ALA A 307 -13.40 12.16 -2.80
C ALA A 307 -13.24 13.66 -2.45
N GLN A 308 -12.21 14.03 -1.68
CA GLN A 308 -11.94 15.42 -1.31
C GLN A 308 -11.11 16.21 -2.34
N LEU A 309 -10.56 15.57 -3.38
CA LEU A 309 -9.76 16.24 -4.41
C LEU A 309 -10.62 17.01 -5.42
N ALA A 310 -11.27 18.07 -4.97
CA ALA A 310 -12.20 18.85 -5.80
C ALA A 310 -11.55 19.40 -7.08
N LYS A 311 -10.25 19.72 -7.03
CA LYS A 311 -9.49 20.27 -8.17
C LYS A 311 -8.90 19.20 -9.11
N ALA A 312 -8.98 17.91 -8.75
CA ALA A 312 -8.50 16.86 -9.65
C ALA A 312 -9.44 16.76 -10.87
N PRO A 313 -8.90 16.65 -12.10
CA PRO A 313 -9.70 16.49 -13.30
C PRO A 313 -10.71 15.34 -13.14
N ALA A 314 -11.94 15.56 -13.59
CA ALA A 314 -13.02 14.57 -13.42
C ALA A 314 -12.65 13.19 -14.01
N SER A 315 -11.87 13.16 -15.10
CA SER A 315 -11.35 11.94 -15.71
C SER A 315 -10.38 11.17 -14.82
N VAL A 316 -9.53 11.89 -14.07
CA VAL A 316 -8.59 11.30 -13.10
C VAL A 316 -9.36 10.76 -11.90
N ARG A 317 -10.28 11.56 -11.33
CA ARG A 317 -11.16 11.11 -10.24
C ARG A 317 -11.98 9.89 -10.62
N ALA A 318 -12.67 9.92 -11.76
CA ALA A 318 -13.46 8.79 -12.23
C ALA A 318 -12.60 7.54 -12.46
N THR A 319 -11.37 7.69 -12.96
CA THR A 319 -10.44 6.57 -13.15
C THR A 319 -10.03 5.95 -11.82
N LEU A 320 -9.66 6.78 -10.83
CA LEU A 320 -9.30 6.33 -9.49
C LEU A 320 -10.50 5.70 -8.76
N THR A 321 -11.66 6.35 -8.76
CA THR A 321 -12.89 5.81 -8.17
C THR A 321 -13.33 4.51 -8.84
N THR A 322 -13.17 4.36 -10.16
CA THR A 322 -13.50 3.10 -10.85
C THR A 322 -12.50 2.00 -10.50
N ALA A 323 -11.20 2.29 -10.55
CA ALA A 323 -10.15 1.32 -10.20
C ALA A 323 -10.28 0.84 -8.75
N LEU A 324 -10.71 1.73 -7.85
CA LEU A 324 -10.99 1.43 -6.45
C LEU A 324 -12.42 0.90 -6.22
N GLY A 325 -13.35 1.05 -7.18
CA GLY A 325 -14.75 0.68 -7.02
C GLY A 325 -14.96 -0.81 -6.78
N SER A 326 -14.14 -1.67 -7.42
CA SER A 326 -14.17 -3.10 -7.14
C SER A 326 -13.67 -3.43 -5.73
N ILE A 327 -12.70 -2.67 -5.21
CA ILE A 327 -12.21 -2.79 -3.84
C ILE A 327 -13.28 -2.32 -2.86
N ARG A 328 -13.89 -1.17 -3.13
CA ARG A 328 -15.00 -0.58 -2.37
C ARG A 328 -16.21 -1.50 -2.29
N SER A 329 -16.55 -2.21 -3.36
CA SER A 329 -17.64 -3.20 -3.34
C SER A 329 -17.39 -4.38 -2.38
N GLY A 330 -16.12 -4.71 -2.11
CA GLY A 330 -15.72 -5.64 -1.05
C GLY A 330 -15.91 -5.02 0.34
N GLN A 331 -15.51 -3.75 0.50
CA GLN A 331 -15.64 -3.02 1.77
C GLN A 331 -17.09 -2.72 2.17
N ASP A 332 -17.95 -2.28 1.23
CA ASP A 332 -19.34 -1.90 1.51
C ASP A 332 -20.14 -3.08 2.06
N LYS A 333 -19.85 -4.29 1.57
CA LYS A 333 -20.45 -5.52 2.08
C LYS A 333 -19.93 -5.94 3.46
N VAL A 334 -18.76 -5.44 3.86
CA VAL A 334 -18.11 -5.69 5.16
C VAL A 334 -18.59 -4.67 6.20
N ALA A 335 -18.85 -3.43 5.80
CA ALA A 335 -19.40 -2.40 6.66
C ALA A 335 -20.85 -2.71 7.08
N ALA A 336 -21.61 -3.42 6.25
CA ALA A 336 -23.02 -3.75 6.50
C ALA A 336 -23.26 -4.80 7.61
N SER A 337 -22.23 -5.52 8.06
CA SER A 337 -22.38 -6.69 8.95
C SER A 337 -22.29 -6.41 10.45
N GLY A 338 -21.93 -5.20 10.88
CA GLY A 338 -21.73 -4.85 12.30
C GLY A 338 -20.48 -5.46 12.95
N ASP A 339 -20.03 -6.64 12.48
CA ASP A 339 -18.72 -7.23 12.75
C ASP A 339 -17.94 -7.35 11.43
N SER A 340 -17.06 -6.38 11.20
CA SER A 340 -16.27 -6.27 9.98
C SER A 340 -15.28 -7.43 9.81
N THR A 341 -14.85 -8.09 10.88
CA THR A 341 -13.88 -9.19 10.78
C THR A 341 -14.58 -10.47 10.34
N GLN A 342 -15.76 -10.76 10.91
CA GLN A 342 -16.51 -11.97 10.60
C GLN A 342 -17.11 -11.97 9.19
N ALA A 343 -17.62 -10.84 8.70
CA ALA A 343 -18.13 -10.74 7.33
C ALA A 343 -17.03 -10.80 6.28
N LEU A 344 -15.89 -10.19 6.57
CA LEU A 344 -14.73 -10.21 5.70
C LEU A 344 -14.12 -11.63 5.62
N ARG A 345 -14.11 -12.37 6.75
CA ARG A 345 -13.83 -13.81 6.76
C ARG A 345 -14.85 -14.60 5.94
N GLY A 346 -16.13 -14.29 6.06
CA GLY A 346 -17.19 -14.94 5.28
C GLY A 346 -17.02 -14.78 3.77
N GLN A 347 -16.55 -13.62 3.31
CA GLN A 347 -16.34 -13.35 1.87
C GLN A 347 -15.08 -13.99 1.31
N LEU A 348 -13.93 -13.78 1.95
CA LEU A 348 -12.68 -14.37 1.47
C LEU A 348 -12.64 -15.87 1.71
N GLY A 349 -13.13 -16.30 2.88
CA GLY A 349 -13.26 -17.70 3.26
C GLY A 349 -14.32 -18.43 2.45
N GLY A 350 -15.39 -17.76 1.98
CA GLY A 350 -16.51 -18.42 1.32
C GLY A 350 -16.15 -19.22 0.07
N GLY A 351 -15.28 -18.70 -0.78
CA GLY A 351 -14.82 -19.44 -1.97
C GLY A 351 -13.91 -20.63 -1.61
N ILE A 352 -13.11 -20.51 -0.55
CA ILE A 352 -12.28 -21.61 -0.03
C ILE A 352 -13.17 -22.65 0.64
N ALA A 353 -14.08 -22.24 1.52
CA ALA A 353 -15.04 -23.07 2.22
C ALA A 353 -15.92 -23.85 1.24
N GLU A 354 -16.36 -23.24 0.14
CA GLU A 354 -17.11 -23.95 -0.89
C GLU A 354 -16.29 -25.08 -1.55
N LYS A 355 -15.05 -24.80 -1.95
CA LYS A 355 -14.15 -25.82 -2.54
C LYS A 355 -13.83 -26.93 -1.54
N VAL A 356 -13.59 -26.57 -0.29
CA VAL A 356 -13.31 -27.53 0.78
C VAL A 356 -14.55 -28.38 1.08
N ALA A 357 -15.74 -27.79 1.16
CA ALA A 357 -16.99 -28.51 1.37
C ALA A 357 -17.23 -29.54 0.27
N ALA A 358 -17.09 -29.13 -1.00
CA ALA A 358 -17.23 -30.01 -2.15
C ALA A 358 -16.19 -31.16 -2.11
N SER A 359 -14.95 -30.87 -1.73
CA SER A 359 -13.91 -31.88 -1.55
C SER A 359 -14.23 -32.85 -0.42
N ILE A 360 -14.69 -32.38 0.74
CA ILE A 360 -15.10 -33.23 1.86
C ILE A 360 -16.23 -34.16 1.41
N ASP A 361 -17.28 -33.60 0.81
CA ASP A 361 -18.43 -34.38 0.37
C ASP A 361 -18.05 -35.43 -0.68
N SER A 362 -17.19 -35.08 -1.64
CA SER A 362 -16.73 -36.01 -2.67
C SER A 362 -15.76 -37.07 -2.14
N GLN A 363 -14.75 -36.68 -1.35
CA GLN A 363 -13.69 -37.59 -0.93
C GLN A 363 -14.16 -38.53 0.18
N VAL A 364 -14.98 -38.07 1.13
CA VAL A 364 -15.52 -38.92 2.21
C VAL A 364 -16.53 -39.93 1.66
N ALA A 365 -17.37 -39.52 0.69
CA ALA A 365 -18.31 -40.44 0.03
C ALA A 365 -17.60 -41.56 -0.76
N SER A 366 -16.33 -41.34 -1.15
CA SER A 366 -15.53 -42.32 -1.90
C SER A 366 -14.77 -43.34 -1.04
N LEU A 367 -14.85 -43.23 0.29
CA LEU A 367 -14.11 -44.10 1.19
C LEU A 367 -14.70 -45.53 1.22
N PRO A 368 -13.87 -46.58 1.19
CA PRO A 368 -14.34 -47.96 1.34
C PRO A 368 -14.86 -48.27 2.75
N THR A 369 -14.36 -47.53 3.75
CA THR A 369 -14.79 -47.62 5.15
C THR A 369 -15.18 -46.22 5.63
N PRO A 370 -16.32 -46.06 6.33
CA PRO A 370 -16.68 -44.78 6.94
C PRO A 370 -15.59 -44.26 7.89
N LEU A 371 -15.48 -42.94 8.00
CA LEU A 371 -14.63 -42.31 9.01
C LEU A 371 -15.08 -42.72 10.42
N SER A 372 -14.12 -42.87 11.34
CA SER A 372 -14.45 -42.99 12.76
C SER A 372 -15.08 -41.70 13.29
N ASP A 373 -15.79 -41.77 14.41
CA ASP A 373 -16.40 -40.59 15.04
C ASP A 373 -15.35 -39.52 15.40
N GLU A 374 -14.16 -39.95 15.85
CA GLU A 374 -13.04 -39.05 16.14
C GLU A 374 -12.54 -38.34 14.87
N GLN A 375 -12.37 -39.10 13.78
CA GLN A 375 -11.95 -38.55 12.49
C GLN A 375 -12.98 -37.57 11.93
N LYS A 376 -14.27 -37.94 11.98
CA LYS A 376 -15.38 -37.08 11.55
C LYS A 376 -15.43 -35.80 12.37
N THR A 377 -15.30 -35.90 13.70
CA THR A 377 -15.27 -34.75 14.62
C THR A 377 -14.12 -33.81 14.28
N LYS A 378 -12.90 -34.33 14.08
CA LYS A 378 -11.72 -33.53 13.74
C LYS A 378 -11.83 -32.84 12.38
N LEU A 379 -12.34 -33.56 11.37
CA LEU A 379 -12.56 -33.04 10.02
C LEU A 379 -13.60 -31.92 10.06
N CYS A 380 -14.76 -32.18 10.64
CA CYS A 380 -15.87 -31.26 10.66
C CYS A 380 -15.64 -30.07 11.59
N GLY A 381 -14.90 -30.23 12.68
CA GLY A 381 -14.43 -29.11 13.50
C GLY A 381 -13.50 -28.19 12.72
N SER A 382 -12.52 -28.74 11.99
CA SER A 382 -11.60 -27.95 11.16
C SER A 382 -12.33 -27.24 10.00
N PHE A 383 -13.30 -27.92 9.37
CA PHE A 383 -14.10 -27.32 8.32
C PHE A 383 -15.06 -26.24 8.83
N GLY A 384 -15.71 -26.46 9.98
CA GLY A 384 -16.63 -25.50 10.59
C GLY A 384 -15.94 -24.15 10.87
N GLU A 385 -14.67 -24.21 11.29
CA GLU A 385 -13.83 -23.02 11.41
C GLU A 385 -13.54 -22.37 10.05
N ILE A 386 -13.10 -23.11 9.03
CA ILE A 386 -12.88 -22.55 7.68
C ILE A 386 -14.16 -21.88 7.14
N ALA A 387 -15.32 -22.49 7.38
CA ALA A 387 -16.62 -22.02 6.91
C ALA A 387 -17.23 -20.91 7.78
N ALA A 388 -16.63 -20.56 8.92
CA ALA A 388 -17.17 -19.58 9.85
C ALA A 388 -17.45 -18.24 9.15
N GLY A 389 -18.69 -17.75 9.27
CA GLY A 389 -19.16 -16.51 8.66
C GLY A 389 -19.50 -16.60 7.16
N SER A 390 -19.23 -17.73 6.49
CA SER A 390 -19.52 -17.90 5.05
C SER A 390 -20.91 -18.48 4.75
N GLY A 391 -21.55 -19.10 5.74
CA GLY A 391 -22.80 -19.85 5.56
C GLY A 391 -22.67 -21.13 4.73
N LYS A 392 -21.44 -21.54 4.37
CA LYS A 392 -21.19 -22.78 3.62
C LYS A 392 -21.21 -23.99 4.56
N THR A 393 -21.81 -25.08 4.11
CA THR A 393 -21.87 -26.34 4.85
C THR A 393 -21.42 -27.50 3.95
N SER A 394 -20.96 -28.58 4.58
CA SER A 394 -20.70 -29.88 3.94
C SER A 394 -21.81 -30.83 4.38
N LYS A 395 -22.30 -31.66 3.47
CA LYS A 395 -23.31 -32.69 3.79
C LYS A 395 -22.81 -33.63 4.88
N VAL A 396 -21.55 -34.05 4.78
CA VAL A 396 -20.89 -34.92 5.75
C VAL A 396 -20.86 -34.31 7.16
N CYS A 397 -20.70 -32.99 7.24
CA CYS A 397 -20.59 -32.26 8.51
C CYS A 397 -21.92 -31.67 9.01
N SER A 398 -23.00 -31.83 8.26
CA SER A 398 -24.36 -31.41 8.64
C SER A 398 -25.20 -32.53 9.27
N GLN A 399 -24.67 -33.76 9.24
CA GLN A 399 -25.24 -34.97 9.85
C GLN A 399 -24.46 -35.33 11.11
#